data_AF-A0A8K0L3E5-F1
#
_entry.id   AF-A0A8K0L3E5-F1
#
_cell.length_a   1.000
_cell.length_b   1.000
_cell.length_c   1.000
_cell.angle_alpha   90.00
_cell.angle_beta   90.00
_cell.angle_gamma   90.00
#
_symmetry.space_group_name_H-M   'P 1'
#
loop_
_entity.id
_entity.type
_entity.pdbx_description
1 polymer ?
#
loop_
_entity_poly.entity_id
_entity_poly.type
_entity_poly.pdbx_seq_one_letter_code
_entity_poly.pdbx_strand_id
1 'polypeptide(L)'
;MSTQATFTLGKISTIDIPQPFSVVDLSATITFIVHRGGSSGPSWRILFEVKPVYPGASGPQGIIQAHVPLQANGDTWPPSTRIEGLDDYFHMRLWKDGRVALGCFQTTSVEEKFFFGLARIPVKVHSEREIMGQRINHRLDNVAVESWYEAMSTSNHSRKEVAHAVFRSADVKHNSSSQ
;
A
#
# COMPACT_ATOMS: atom_id res chain seq x y z
N MET A 1 2.86 24.07 -11.09
CA MET A 1 4.05 23.29 -10.68
C MET A 1 3.74 22.72 -9.30
N SER A 2 3.66 21.40 -9.14
CA SER A 2 3.42 20.78 -7.82
C SER A 2 4.72 20.82 -7.03
N THR A 3 4.72 21.52 -5.90
CA THR A 3 5.81 21.52 -4.92
C THR A 3 5.98 20.10 -4.41
N GLN A 4 7.15 19.51 -4.64
CA GLN A 4 7.45 18.17 -4.19
C GLN A 4 7.64 18.18 -2.66
N ALA A 5 6.90 17.33 -1.96
CA ALA A 5 7.06 17.21 -0.51
C ALA A 5 8.51 16.83 -0.18
N THR A 6 9.10 17.55 0.77
CA THR A 6 10.48 17.34 1.21
C THR A 6 10.46 16.58 2.52
N PHE A 7 11.34 15.58 2.65
CA PHE A 7 11.39 14.71 3.81
C PHE A 7 12.80 14.12 3.97
N THR A 8 13.12 13.73 5.20
CA THR A 8 14.30 12.89 5.49
C THR A 8 13.88 11.43 5.60
N LEU A 9 14.80 10.50 5.32
CA LEU A 9 14.58 9.06 5.43
C LEU A 9 15.63 8.43 6.33
N GLY A 10 15.17 7.67 7.34
CA GLY A 10 16.02 6.83 8.19
C GLY A 10 15.59 5.37 8.08
N LYS A 11 16.54 4.44 7.92
CA LYS A 11 16.27 3.01 8.09
C LYS A 11 16.18 2.70 9.58
N ILE A 12 15.17 1.94 10.01
CA ILE A 12 14.91 1.64 11.41
C ILE A 12 14.68 0.14 11.62
N SER A 13 14.80 -0.33 12.86
CA SER A 13 14.38 -1.68 13.24
C SER A 13 12.88 -1.72 13.49
N THR A 14 12.26 -2.89 13.33
CA THR A 14 10.83 -3.08 13.63
C THR A 14 10.51 -2.78 15.11
N ILE A 15 11.46 -2.98 16.01
CA ILE A 15 11.30 -2.68 17.45
C ILE A 15 11.23 -1.18 17.74
N ASP A 16 11.72 -0.33 16.84
CA ASP A 16 11.75 1.13 16.99
C ASP A 16 10.47 1.80 16.48
N ILE A 17 9.55 1.02 15.89
CA ILE A 17 8.26 1.51 15.43
C ILE A 17 7.35 1.64 16.67
N PRO A 18 6.79 2.82 16.97
CA PRO A 18 5.99 3.02 18.18
C PRO A 18 4.79 2.07 18.28
N GLN A 19 4.08 1.88 17.18
CA GLN A 19 2.95 0.97 17.08
C GLN A 19 3.12 0.11 15.81
N PRO A 20 3.94 -0.95 15.85
CA PRO A 20 4.18 -1.76 14.67
C PRO A 20 2.88 -2.44 14.25
N PHE A 21 2.65 -2.50 12.95
CA PHE A 21 1.45 -3.06 12.35
C PHE A 21 1.80 -4.05 11.25
N SER A 22 0.83 -4.89 10.90
CA SER A 22 0.90 -5.87 9.83
C SER A 22 -0.32 -5.77 8.94
N VAL A 23 -0.16 -6.14 7.67
CA VAL A 23 -1.28 -6.37 6.76
C VAL A 23 -1.47 -7.87 6.64
N VAL A 24 -2.66 -8.32 7.01
CA VAL A 24 -3.07 -9.73 7.00
C VAL A 24 -4.28 -9.93 6.11
N ASP A 25 -4.47 -11.18 5.68
CA ASP A 25 -5.59 -11.60 4.82
C ASP A 25 -5.71 -10.74 3.55
N LEU A 26 -4.58 -10.36 2.95
CA LEU A 26 -4.55 -9.62 1.69
C LEU A 26 -5.09 -10.50 0.57
N SER A 27 -6.29 -10.18 0.13
CA SER A 27 -7.01 -10.90 -0.89
C SER A 27 -7.35 -10.01 -2.07
N ALA A 28 -7.37 -10.61 -3.26
CA ALA A 28 -7.79 -9.93 -4.47
C ALA A 28 -8.55 -10.85 -5.41
N THR A 29 -9.72 -10.37 -5.84
CA THR A 29 -10.60 -11.04 -6.78
C THR A 29 -11.02 -10.09 -7.89
N ILE A 30 -11.47 -10.61 -9.03
CA ILE A 30 -12.13 -9.80 -10.05
C ILE A 30 -13.62 -9.72 -9.76
N THR A 31 -14.16 -8.50 -9.76
CA THR A 31 -15.59 -8.22 -9.63
C THR A 31 -16.03 -7.25 -10.72
N PHE A 32 -17.27 -7.35 -11.16
CA PHE A 32 -17.85 -6.38 -12.09
C PHE A 32 -18.68 -5.39 -11.28
N ILE A 33 -18.22 -4.14 -11.22
CA ILE A 33 -18.92 -3.09 -10.49
C ILE A 33 -19.36 -1.99 -11.45
N VAL A 34 -20.45 -1.32 -11.08
CA VAL A 34 -20.88 -0.09 -11.75
C VAL A 34 -20.20 1.07 -11.04
N HIS A 35 -19.33 1.78 -11.75
CA HIS A 35 -18.64 2.95 -11.23
C HIS A 35 -19.55 4.18 -11.26
N ARG A 36 -19.25 5.19 -10.42
CA ARG A 36 -19.92 6.50 -10.49
C ARG A 36 -19.73 7.08 -11.89
N GLY A 37 -20.84 7.38 -12.57
CA GLY A 37 -20.85 7.77 -13.99
C GLY A 37 -21.41 6.69 -14.94
N GLY A 38 -21.83 5.53 -14.42
CA GLY A 38 -22.58 4.53 -15.17
C GLY A 38 -21.72 3.57 -16.00
N SER A 39 -20.41 3.76 -16.04
CA SER A 39 -19.50 2.79 -16.64
C SER A 39 -19.45 1.53 -15.78
N SER A 40 -19.68 0.38 -16.41
CA SER A 40 -19.48 -0.94 -15.79
C SER A 40 -18.21 -1.57 -16.37
N GLY A 41 -17.50 -2.32 -15.54
CA GLY A 41 -16.30 -3.00 -15.99
C GLY A 41 -15.67 -3.87 -14.92
N PRO A 42 -14.75 -4.76 -15.32
CA PRO A 42 -14.02 -5.58 -14.38
C PRO A 42 -13.09 -4.69 -13.53
N SER A 43 -13.12 -4.93 -12.23
CA SER A 43 -12.28 -4.28 -11.23
C SER A 43 -11.67 -5.32 -10.29
N TRP A 44 -10.42 -5.08 -9.90
CA TRP A 44 -9.83 -5.75 -8.74
C TRP A 44 -10.57 -5.30 -7.49
N ARG A 45 -11.22 -6.22 -6.79
CA ARG A 45 -11.64 -6.03 -5.41
C ARG A 45 -10.50 -6.51 -4.52
N ILE A 46 -9.83 -5.57 -3.87
CA ILE A 46 -8.72 -5.82 -2.94
C ILE A 46 -9.26 -5.63 -1.52
N LEU A 47 -9.07 -6.63 -0.66
CA LEU A 47 -9.53 -6.62 0.73
C LEU A 47 -8.40 -7.11 1.62
N PHE A 48 -8.14 -6.40 2.71
CA PHE A 48 -7.15 -6.80 3.71
C PHE A 48 -7.49 -6.19 5.06
N GLU A 49 -6.84 -6.70 6.10
CA GLU A 49 -6.93 -6.17 7.44
C GLU A 49 -5.57 -5.64 7.90
N VAL A 50 -5.59 -4.44 8.50
CA VAL A 50 -4.45 -3.89 9.22
C VAL A 50 -4.61 -4.26 10.68
N LYS A 51 -3.57 -4.83 11.30
CA LYS A 51 -3.57 -5.19 12.73
C LYS A 51 -2.29 -4.73 13.41
N PRO A 52 -2.35 -4.34 14.70
CA PRO A 52 -1.16 -4.22 15.53
C PRO A 52 -0.41 -5.55 15.58
N VAL A 53 0.92 -5.51 15.57
CA VAL A 53 1.77 -6.72 15.67
C VAL A 53 1.63 -7.37 17.06
N TYR A 54 1.49 -6.55 18.11
CA TYR A 54 1.33 -7.03 19.47
C TYR A 54 -0.14 -7.11 19.87
N PRO A 55 -0.61 -8.25 20.43
CA PRO A 55 -1.97 -8.37 20.93
C PRO A 55 -2.28 -7.29 21.97
N GLY A 56 -3.43 -6.62 21.83
CA GLY A 56 -3.90 -5.59 22.76
C GLY A 56 -3.26 -4.20 22.58
N ALA A 57 -2.35 -4.02 21.62
CA ALA A 57 -1.78 -2.70 21.33
C ALA A 57 -2.83 -1.78 20.66
N SER A 58 -2.80 -0.48 20.98
CA SER A 58 -3.68 0.54 20.41
C SER A 58 -3.24 1.02 19.01
N GLY A 59 -2.52 0.18 18.27
CA GLY A 59 -1.94 0.52 16.97
C GLY A 59 -2.98 0.62 15.85
N PRO A 60 -2.53 0.92 14.61
CA PRO A 60 -3.40 0.95 13.44
C PRO A 60 -4.16 -0.37 13.30
N GLN A 61 -5.49 -0.28 13.21
CA GLN A 61 -6.35 -1.44 13.06
C GLN A 61 -7.58 -1.14 12.20
N GLY A 62 -7.96 -2.09 11.35
CA GLY A 62 -9.20 -2.01 10.59
C GLY A 62 -9.17 -2.78 9.28
N ILE A 63 -10.34 -2.99 8.70
CA ILE A 63 -10.52 -3.69 7.42
C ILE A 63 -10.61 -2.64 6.30
N ILE A 64 -9.78 -2.81 5.27
CA ILE A 64 -9.72 -1.91 4.12
C ILE A 64 -10.14 -2.68 2.87
N GLN A 65 -11.08 -2.10 2.12
CA GLN A 65 -11.51 -2.59 0.82
C GLN A 65 -11.31 -1.51 -0.25
N ALA A 66 -10.67 -1.87 -1.35
CA ALA A 66 -10.48 -1.02 -2.51
C ALA A 66 -10.99 -1.69 -3.79
N HIS A 67 -11.54 -0.89 -4.70
CA HIS A 67 -11.88 -1.33 -6.05
C HIS A 67 -11.01 -0.60 -7.07
N VAL A 68 -10.29 -1.35 -7.88
CA VAL A 68 -9.30 -0.82 -8.82
C VAL A 68 -9.67 -1.26 -10.24
N PRO A 69 -10.10 -0.33 -11.11
CA PRO A 69 -10.51 -0.67 -12.47
C PRO A 69 -9.37 -1.30 -13.28
N LEU A 70 -9.64 -2.43 -13.94
CA LEU A 70 -8.65 -3.11 -14.78
C LEU A 70 -8.25 -2.26 -15.99
N GLN A 71 -9.18 -1.48 -16.55
CA GLN A 71 -8.94 -0.62 -17.71
C GLN A 71 -7.77 0.35 -17.51
N ALA A 72 -7.57 0.84 -16.29
CA ALA A 72 -6.51 1.79 -15.95
C ALA A 72 -5.25 1.13 -15.35
N ASN A 73 -5.36 -0.11 -14.86
CA ASN A 73 -4.31 -0.73 -14.04
C ASN A 73 -3.78 -2.08 -14.58
N GLY A 74 -4.41 -2.60 -15.63
CA GLY A 74 -4.07 -3.88 -16.24
C GLY A 74 -4.65 -5.10 -15.52
N ASP A 75 -4.36 -6.24 -16.11
CA ASP A 75 -4.75 -7.60 -15.72
C ASP A 75 -3.71 -8.30 -14.82
N THR A 76 -2.62 -7.62 -14.48
CA THR A 76 -1.55 -8.17 -13.65
C THR A 76 -1.87 -7.98 -12.18
N TRP A 77 -1.69 -9.05 -11.39
CA TRP A 77 -1.65 -9.00 -9.93
C TRP A 77 -0.19 -8.89 -9.45
N PRO A 78 0.11 -8.00 -8.49
CA PRO A 78 -0.76 -6.91 -8.02
C PRO A 78 -0.89 -5.77 -9.05
N PRO A 79 -1.98 -5.00 -9.05
CA PRO A 79 -2.08 -3.82 -9.92
C PRO A 79 -1.20 -2.67 -9.42
N SER A 80 -0.80 -1.77 -10.31
CA SER A 80 -0.03 -0.56 -9.96
C SER A 80 -0.88 0.54 -9.31
N THR A 81 -1.43 0.28 -8.12
CA THR A 81 -2.44 1.14 -7.47
C THR A 81 -1.98 1.72 -6.13
N ARG A 82 -2.73 2.70 -5.61
CA ARG A 82 -2.57 3.22 -4.25
C ARG A 82 -3.87 2.99 -3.50
N ILE A 83 -3.73 2.64 -2.23
CA ILE A 83 -4.84 2.40 -1.34
C ILE A 83 -4.60 3.24 -0.09
N GLU A 84 -5.61 4.00 0.31
CA GLU A 84 -5.63 4.84 1.49
C GLU A 84 -6.73 4.29 2.42
N GLY A 85 -6.53 4.40 3.72
CA GLY A 85 -7.49 3.90 4.71
C GLY A 85 -7.19 4.41 6.11
N LEU A 86 -8.05 4.02 7.06
CA LEU A 86 -7.97 4.45 8.47
C LEU A 86 -7.86 5.97 8.57
N ASP A 87 -8.83 6.71 8.02
CA ASP A 87 -8.88 8.19 8.04
C ASP A 87 -7.59 8.88 7.54
N ASP A 88 -7.06 8.40 6.42
CA ASP A 88 -5.84 8.88 5.76
C ASP A 88 -4.54 8.73 6.59
N TYR A 89 -4.54 7.89 7.62
CA TYR A 89 -3.31 7.55 8.35
C TYR A 89 -2.57 6.40 7.66
N PHE A 90 -3.29 5.42 7.11
CA PHE A 90 -2.71 4.25 6.47
C PHE A 90 -2.62 4.44 4.95
N HIS A 91 -1.46 4.12 4.40
CA HIS A 91 -1.17 4.17 2.98
C HIS A 91 -0.51 2.88 2.51
N MET A 92 -1.02 2.33 1.41
CA MET A 92 -0.43 1.20 0.72
C MET A 92 -0.19 1.54 -0.74
N ARG A 93 0.98 1.14 -1.25
CA ARG A 93 1.33 1.21 -2.67
C ARG A 93 1.64 -0.18 -3.19
N LEU A 94 0.99 -0.53 -4.29
CA LEU A 94 1.24 -1.74 -5.06
C LEU A 94 1.88 -1.37 -6.40
N TRP A 95 2.79 -2.21 -6.87
CA TRP A 95 3.39 -2.12 -8.20
C TRP A 95 3.26 -3.45 -8.94
N LYS A 96 3.03 -3.39 -10.25
CA LYS A 96 2.86 -4.57 -11.12
C LYS A 96 4.02 -5.58 -11.11
N ASP A 97 5.18 -5.19 -10.61
CA ASP A 97 6.36 -6.04 -10.45
C ASP A 97 6.39 -6.81 -9.11
N GLY A 98 5.31 -6.73 -8.32
CA GLY A 98 5.18 -7.44 -7.05
C GLY A 98 5.69 -6.66 -5.85
N ARG A 99 6.26 -5.46 -6.02
CA ARG A 99 6.62 -4.62 -4.88
C ARG A 99 5.38 -4.14 -4.15
N VAL A 100 5.52 -4.01 -2.84
CA VAL A 100 4.51 -3.46 -1.92
C VAL A 100 5.19 -2.50 -0.96
N ALA A 101 4.56 -1.36 -0.70
CA ALA A 101 4.92 -0.48 0.39
C ALA A 101 3.70 -0.29 1.27
N LEU A 102 3.90 -0.38 2.57
CA LEU A 102 2.88 -0.21 3.60
C LEU A 102 3.36 0.89 4.52
N GLY A 103 2.55 1.88 4.84
CA GLY A 103 2.97 2.95 5.72
C GLY A 103 1.82 3.51 6.54
N CYS A 104 2.16 4.03 7.70
CA CYS A 104 1.20 4.67 8.58
C CYS A 104 1.81 5.92 9.22
N PHE A 105 1.03 7.00 9.28
CA PHE A 105 1.35 8.13 10.14
C PHE A 105 1.12 7.75 11.60
N GLN A 106 2.09 8.03 12.46
CA GLN A 106 2.00 7.80 13.89
C GLN A 106 2.54 9.02 14.65
N THR A 107 1.81 9.42 15.69
CA THR A 107 2.22 10.51 16.56
C THR A 107 3.14 9.96 17.65
N THR A 108 4.36 10.46 17.68
CA THR A 108 5.31 10.23 18.78
C THR A 108 5.13 11.31 19.85
N SER A 109 5.89 11.24 20.95
CA SER A 109 5.91 12.29 21.98
C SER A 109 6.40 13.65 21.46
N VAL A 110 7.11 13.68 20.32
CA VAL A 110 7.76 14.89 19.79
C VAL A 110 7.04 15.40 18.54
N GLU A 111 6.66 14.51 17.62
CA GLU A 111 6.08 14.87 16.33
C GLU A 111 5.36 13.69 15.65
N GLU A 112 4.57 13.98 14.62
CA GLU A 112 4.01 12.97 13.72
C GLU A 112 5.06 12.56 12.67
N LYS A 113 5.27 11.25 12.56
CA LYS A 113 6.18 10.66 11.57
C LYS A 113 5.46 9.65 10.71
N PHE A 114 5.97 9.44 9.50
CA PHE A 114 5.48 8.40 8.60
C PHE A 114 6.38 7.18 8.69
N PHE A 115 5.89 6.10 9.29
CA PHE A 115 6.61 4.82 9.38
C PHE A 115 6.16 3.93 8.24
N PHE A 116 7.10 3.40 7.44
CA PHE A 116 6.76 2.56 6.31
C PHE A 116 7.71 1.40 6.10
N GLY A 117 7.14 0.33 5.58
CA GLY A 117 7.79 -0.92 5.26
C GLY A 117 7.73 -1.22 3.77
N LEU A 118 8.76 -1.92 3.27
CA LEU A 118 8.80 -2.47 1.92
C LEU A 118 8.72 -4.00 1.96
N ALA A 119 7.96 -4.56 1.03
CA ALA A 119 7.71 -5.99 0.89
C ALA A 119 7.63 -6.40 -0.58
N ARG A 120 7.61 -7.72 -0.82
CA ARG A 120 7.32 -8.32 -2.13
C ARG A 120 6.22 -9.35 -2.03
N ILE A 121 5.39 -9.42 -3.06
CA ILE A 121 4.34 -10.41 -3.22
C ILE A 121 4.40 -11.08 -4.59
N PRO A 122 3.85 -12.29 -4.76
CA PRO A 122 3.89 -13.00 -6.04
C PRO A 122 3.17 -12.23 -7.16
N VAL A 123 3.82 -12.20 -8.32
CA VAL A 123 3.25 -11.61 -9.54
C VAL A 123 2.52 -12.68 -10.35
N LYS A 124 1.32 -12.36 -10.82
CA LYS A 124 0.54 -13.24 -11.71
C LYS A 124 -0.14 -12.41 -12.79
N VAL A 125 0.04 -12.81 -14.04
CA VAL A 125 -0.66 -12.24 -15.20
C VAL A 125 -1.85 -13.14 -15.51
N HIS A 126 -3.01 -12.54 -15.80
CA HIS A 126 -4.26 -13.27 -16.02
C HIS A 126 -4.74 -13.12 -17.45
N SER A 127 -5.27 -14.19 -18.01
CA SER A 127 -5.92 -14.16 -19.32
C SER A 127 -7.31 -13.52 -19.25
N GLU A 128 -7.78 -13.00 -20.37
CA GLU A 128 -9.15 -12.48 -20.49
C GLU A 128 -10.20 -13.53 -20.07
N ARG A 129 -9.99 -14.80 -20.42
CA ARG A 129 -10.90 -15.90 -20.03
C ARG A 129 -11.01 -16.07 -18.51
N GLU A 130 -9.90 -15.94 -17.79
CA GLU A 130 -9.89 -16.02 -16.32
C GLU A 130 -10.60 -14.83 -15.68
N ILE A 131 -10.39 -13.62 -16.25
CA ILE A 131 -11.01 -12.37 -15.81
C ILE A 131 -12.52 -12.42 -16.03
N MET A 132 -12.96 -12.71 -17.25
CA MET A 132 -14.39 -12.79 -17.60
C MET A 132 -15.09 -13.92 -16.86
N GLY A 133 -14.37 -15.02 -16.58
CA GLY A 133 -14.88 -16.12 -15.78
C GLY A 133 -14.93 -15.86 -14.27
N GLN A 134 -14.42 -14.73 -13.77
CA GLN A 134 -14.30 -14.39 -12.34
C GLN A 134 -13.63 -15.50 -11.50
N ARG A 135 -12.66 -16.20 -12.09
CA ARG A 135 -12.00 -17.38 -11.46
C ARG A 135 -10.74 -17.02 -10.68
N ILE A 136 -10.42 -15.73 -10.59
CA ILE A 136 -9.19 -15.24 -10.02
C ILE A 136 -9.41 -14.96 -8.53
N ASN A 137 -8.64 -15.65 -7.70
CA ASN A 137 -8.59 -15.43 -6.26
C ASN A 137 -7.12 -15.49 -5.81
N HIS A 138 -6.56 -14.34 -5.44
CA HIS A 138 -5.28 -14.26 -4.75
C HIS A 138 -5.54 -14.09 -3.27
N ARG A 139 -4.76 -14.79 -2.45
CA ARG A 139 -4.76 -14.62 -1.00
C ARG A 139 -3.35 -14.74 -0.48
N LEU A 140 -3.00 -13.83 0.42
CA LEU A 140 -1.79 -13.84 1.20
C LEU A 140 -2.18 -13.60 2.66
N ASP A 141 -1.91 -14.57 3.53
CA ASP A 141 -2.31 -14.49 4.93
C ASP A 141 -1.53 -13.38 5.66
N ASN A 142 -0.31 -13.10 5.23
CA ASN A 142 0.53 -12.02 5.77
C ASN A 142 1.43 -11.41 4.69
N VAL A 143 1.54 -10.08 4.68
CA VAL A 143 2.54 -9.37 3.88
C VAL A 143 3.82 -9.20 4.69
N ALA A 144 4.83 -10.03 4.38
CA ALA A 144 6.11 -10.01 5.06
C ALA A 144 6.93 -8.76 4.68
N VAL A 145 7.04 -7.81 5.61
CA VAL A 145 7.86 -6.61 5.45
C VAL A 145 9.32 -6.93 5.70
N GLU A 146 10.17 -6.65 4.71
CA GLU A 146 11.60 -6.97 4.74
C GLU A 146 12.43 -5.86 5.42
N SER A 147 12.00 -4.61 5.27
CA SER A 147 12.72 -3.47 5.82
C SER A 147 11.77 -2.34 6.17
N TRP A 148 12.07 -1.66 7.28
CA TRP A 148 11.32 -0.53 7.81
C TRP A 148 12.13 0.76 7.77
N TYR A 149 11.41 1.86 7.61
CA TYR A 149 11.94 3.20 7.48
C TYR A 149 11.01 4.18 8.21
N GLU A 150 11.60 5.26 8.71
CA GLU A 150 10.86 6.44 9.12
C GLU A 150 11.09 7.56 8.10
N ALA A 151 10.05 8.34 7.85
CA ALA A 151 10.10 9.57 7.09
C ALA A 151 9.53 10.72 7.94
N MET A 152 10.26 11.82 7.98
CA MET A 152 9.87 13.04 8.66
C MET A 152 9.64 14.13 7.62
N SER A 153 8.41 14.65 7.54
CA SER A 153 8.09 15.75 6.63
C SER A 153 8.78 17.03 7.10
N THR A 154 9.43 17.74 6.19
CA THR A 154 10.05 19.04 6.51
C THR A 154 9.21 20.23 6.04
N SER A 155 7.97 19.98 5.59
CA SER A 155 7.06 21.02 5.09
C SER A 155 5.59 20.73 5.37
N ASN A 156 4.76 21.77 5.28
CA ASN A 156 3.31 21.73 5.52
C ASN A 156 2.54 21.11 4.34
N HIS A 157 2.82 19.85 4.01
CA HIS A 157 2.02 19.08 3.05
C HIS A 157 1.02 18.19 3.75
N SER A 158 -0.03 17.80 3.03
CA SER A 158 -0.96 16.78 3.52
C SER A 158 -0.26 15.42 3.66
N ARG A 159 -0.76 14.59 4.57
CA ARG A 159 -0.31 13.19 4.78
C ARG A 159 -0.21 12.42 3.47
N LYS A 160 -1.23 12.56 2.62
CA LYS A 160 -1.29 11.96 1.29
C LYS A 160 -0.14 12.38 0.38
N GLU A 161 0.17 13.67 0.34
CA GLU A 161 1.28 14.20 -0.47
C GLU A 161 2.64 13.70 0.03
N VAL A 162 2.82 13.66 1.35
CA VAL A 162 4.04 13.14 1.99
C VAL A 162 4.21 11.65 1.70
N ALA A 163 3.20 10.81 1.99
CA ALA A 163 3.27 9.36 1.75
C ALA A 163 3.52 9.04 0.26
N HIS A 164 2.89 9.78 -0.64
CA HIS A 164 3.14 9.66 -2.08
C HIS A 164 4.59 10.00 -2.44
N ALA A 165 5.12 11.12 -1.94
CA ALA A 165 6.49 11.52 -2.24
C ALA A 165 7.51 10.50 -1.67
N VAL A 166 7.27 9.97 -0.47
CA VAL A 166 8.06 8.91 0.15
C VAL A 166 8.07 7.66 -0.71
N PHE A 167 6.91 7.12 -1.08
CA PHE A 167 6.83 5.91 -1.92
C PHE A 167 7.44 6.10 -3.31
N ARG A 168 7.36 7.31 -3.88
CA ARG A 168 8.05 7.64 -5.14
C ARG A 168 9.57 7.65 -4.98
N SER A 169 10.11 8.08 -3.85
CA SER A 169 11.56 8.04 -3.62
C SER A 169 12.08 6.61 -3.43
N ALA A 170 11.29 5.74 -2.81
CA ALA A 170 11.57 4.31 -2.71
C ALA A 170 11.61 3.63 -4.11
N ASP A 171 10.85 4.17 -5.06
CA ASP A 171 10.87 3.75 -6.48
C ASP A 171 12.23 4.03 -7.16
N VAL A 172 12.89 5.15 -6.85
CA VAL A 172 14.11 5.60 -7.56
C VAL A 172 15.39 4.92 -7.07
N LYS A 173 15.51 4.67 -5.75
CA LYS A 173 16.72 4.07 -5.16
C LYS A 173 16.97 2.62 -5.56
N HIS A 174 15.95 1.91 -6.05
CA HIS A 174 16.09 0.50 -6.45
C HIS A 174 16.45 0.30 -7.94
N ASN A 175 16.05 1.23 -8.81
CA ASN A 175 16.44 1.21 -10.22
C ASN A 175 17.91 1.62 -10.44
N SER A 176 18.47 2.39 -9.51
CA SER A 176 19.88 2.83 -9.53
C SER A 176 20.86 1.82 -8.92
N SER A 177 20.35 0.75 -8.30
CA SER A 177 21.15 -0.37 -7.76
C SER A 177 21.05 -1.64 -8.62
N SER A 178 20.43 -1.53 -9.80
CA SER A 178 20.30 -2.61 -10.80
C SER A 178 21.05 -2.29 -12.11
N GLN A 179 21.98 -1.32 -12.08
CA GLN A 179 22.93 -1.00 -13.15
C GLN A 179 24.36 -1.23 -12.68
#